data_AF-A0A0S1SQJ1-F1
#
_entry.id   AF-A0A0S1SQJ1-F1
#
_cell.length_a   1.000
_cell.length_b   1.000
_cell.length_c   1.000
_cell.angle_alpha   90.00
_cell.angle_beta   90.00
_cell.angle_gamma   90.00
#
_symmetry.space_group_name_H-M   'P 1'
#
loop_
_entity.id
_entity.type
_entity.pdbx_description
1 polymer ?
#
loop_
_entity_poly.entity_id
_entity_poly.type
_entity_poly.pdbx_seq_one_letter_code
_entity_poly.pdbx_strand_id
1 'polypeptide(L)'
;MDIAKLKESLSRPAVLLGLLVLLLSYLTYFQNYSYPPQLFWDENYHIASAQKYLNGVYFMEPHPPLAKLLIALGEKIYHPNLAANQFITTDYARDLPDGFSFVGYRFFPTLLAWLTAPLLYLIFLLLTRSPQYSTLLSFFYVFDNALIVHARGAMLDSTLLFFITLIILAFLLVLETRDKPNTFFPSAALFGAAFGAAMTTKDTALIMILLLPFIAWKLWPDRQKIGRMLGAMAVAFAVVFCSVWYAHFAIGSTVNPSLPDNGYYQASDEYKQILNQGLTRSFSSFSIMLRDSLRFTGHYARGVPRLDLCKRDENGSPFYFWPLGARSINFRWETPDGTDYRYLYLQVNPAVWWISFVAVLLAIGLLASQVFFPFREPLKHRFLLTAFMTLYVCYMIAISQLDRVMYLYHYFPPLLFGFVILSLVFMELKRFWTWEFTAQGKKVGLLVVGLIVFVGFQFYRPLTYYQPITDEQFKRRAFFELWELTCVKCDKVSSLAIPCKD
;
A
#
# COMPACT_ATOMS: atom_id res chain seq x y z
N MET A 1 28.29 7.51 9.39
CA MET A 1 28.68 7.04 8.02
C MET A 1 28.54 8.22 7.05
N ASP A 2 29.30 8.25 5.95
CA ASP A 2 29.70 9.50 5.26
C ASP A 2 28.82 9.89 4.04
N ILE A 3 28.20 11.08 4.05
CA ILE A 3 27.48 11.71 2.90
C ILE A 3 28.29 11.70 1.60
N ALA A 4 29.62 11.74 1.66
CA ALA A 4 30.44 11.59 0.46
C ALA A 4 30.10 10.28 -0.30
N LYS A 5 29.90 9.18 0.44
CA LYS A 5 29.47 7.88 -0.11
C LYS A 5 28.02 7.87 -0.61
N LEU A 6 27.16 8.73 -0.08
CA LEU A 6 25.79 8.89 -0.58
C LEU A 6 25.78 9.65 -1.92
N LYS A 7 26.55 10.73 -2.02
CA LYS A 7 26.75 11.45 -3.30
C LYS A 7 27.43 10.54 -4.34
N GLU A 8 28.38 9.73 -3.92
CA GLU A 8 29.04 8.71 -4.77
C GLU A 8 28.05 7.62 -5.23
N SER A 9 27.08 7.25 -4.38
CA SER A 9 26.00 6.32 -4.77
C SER A 9 25.04 6.90 -5.82
N LEU A 10 24.91 8.23 -5.92
CA LEU A 10 24.18 8.96 -6.97
C LEU A 10 25.06 9.23 -8.21
N SER A 11 25.89 8.25 -8.57
CA SER A 11 26.65 8.27 -9.83
C SER A 11 25.73 8.45 -11.05
N ARG A 12 26.26 8.91 -12.19
CA ARG A 12 25.48 9.03 -13.45
C ARG A 12 24.71 7.74 -13.80
N PRO A 13 25.29 6.52 -13.69
CA PRO A 13 24.54 5.27 -13.88
C PRO A 13 23.37 5.10 -12.90
N ALA A 14 23.53 5.50 -11.64
CA ALA A 14 22.47 5.42 -10.64
C ALA A 14 21.28 6.32 -10.98
N VAL A 15 21.54 7.53 -11.49
CA VAL A 15 20.48 8.44 -11.93
C VAL A 15 19.76 7.89 -13.15
N LEU A 16 20.50 7.44 -14.18
CA LEU A 16 19.91 6.89 -15.41
C LEU A 16 19.04 5.66 -15.14
N LEU A 17 19.52 4.75 -14.28
CA LEU A 17 18.77 3.56 -13.90
C LEU A 17 17.56 3.89 -13.01
N GLY A 18 17.65 4.91 -12.16
CA GLY A 18 16.50 5.43 -11.43
C GLY A 18 15.44 6.03 -12.36
N LEU A 19 15.85 6.78 -13.38
CA LEU A 19 14.96 7.30 -14.42
C LEU A 19 14.33 6.17 -15.25
N LEU A 20 15.06 5.09 -15.51
CA LEU A 20 14.51 3.90 -16.15
C LEU A 20 13.39 3.27 -15.28
N VAL A 21 13.62 3.11 -13.98
CA VAL A 21 12.58 2.61 -13.05
C VAL A 21 11.36 3.54 -13.04
N LEU A 22 11.58 4.86 -13.04
CA LEU A 22 10.51 5.85 -13.11
C LEU A 22 9.72 5.73 -14.43
N LEU A 23 10.40 5.53 -15.56
CA LEU A 23 9.75 5.33 -16.85
C LEU A 23 8.96 4.03 -16.91
N LEU A 24 9.54 2.90 -16.49
CA LEU A 24 8.87 1.60 -16.51
C LEU A 24 7.66 1.56 -15.56
N SER A 25 7.75 2.21 -14.40
CA SER A 25 6.62 2.38 -13.50
C SER A 25 5.53 3.29 -14.07
N TYR A 26 5.89 4.32 -14.84
CA TYR A 26 4.91 5.13 -15.57
C TYR A 26 4.13 4.29 -16.58
N LEU A 27 4.84 3.48 -17.38
CA LEU A 27 4.21 2.61 -18.40
C LEU A 27 3.31 1.54 -17.78
N THR A 28 3.58 1.12 -16.55
CA THR A 28 2.79 0.08 -15.88
C THR A 28 1.62 0.62 -15.09
N TYR A 29 1.80 1.70 -14.31
CA TYR A 29 0.76 2.25 -13.46
C TYR A 29 -0.01 3.40 -14.14
N PHE A 30 0.70 4.34 -14.75
CA PHE A 30 0.14 5.64 -15.15
C PHE A 30 -0.36 5.67 -16.58
N GLN A 31 0.19 4.84 -17.48
CA GLN A 31 -0.30 4.79 -18.86
C GLN A 31 -1.76 4.33 -18.90
N ASN A 32 -2.62 5.15 -19.51
CA ASN A 32 -4.07 4.90 -19.64
C ASN A 32 -4.74 4.52 -18.30
N TYR A 33 -4.34 5.16 -17.20
CA TYR A 33 -4.75 4.76 -15.85
C TYR A 33 -6.25 4.85 -15.57
N SER A 34 -6.98 5.71 -16.29
CA SER A 34 -8.43 5.85 -16.14
C SER A 34 -9.23 4.71 -16.78
N TYR A 35 -8.60 3.83 -17.57
CA TYR A 35 -9.26 2.69 -18.20
C TYR A 35 -9.19 1.43 -17.32
N PRO A 36 -10.30 0.67 -17.17
CA PRO A 36 -11.62 0.88 -17.80
C PRO A 36 -12.49 1.97 -17.16
N PRO A 37 -13.43 2.61 -17.88
CA PRO A 37 -14.29 3.68 -17.36
C PRO A 37 -15.47 3.11 -16.56
N GLN A 38 -15.17 2.32 -15.53
CA GLN A 38 -16.13 1.57 -14.75
C GLN A 38 -15.66 1.46 -13.30
N LEU A 39 -16.59 1.35 -12.34
CA LEU A 39 -16.25 1.13 -10.93
C LEU A 39 -15.59 -0.24 -10.70
N PHE A 40 -14.57 -0.28 -9.85
CA PHE A 40 -13.94 -1.51 -9.37
C PHE A 40 -13.93 -1.58 -7.85
N TRP A 41 -14.36 -2.72 -7.29
CA TRP A 41 -14.20 -3.04 -5.87
C TRP A 41 -14.61 -1.90 -4.92
N ASP A 42 -13.70 -1.37 -4.10
CA ASP A 42 -13.96 -0.33 -3.08
C ASP A 42 -14.05 1.11 -3.66
N GLU A 43 -13.87 1.32 -4.97
CA GLU A 43 -13.97 2.66 -5.59
C GLU A 43 -15.34 3.31 -5.38
N ASN A 44 -16.40 2.49 -5.33
CA ASN A 44 -17.76 2.95 -5.16
C ASN A 44 -17.96 3.73 -3.86
N TYR A 45 -17.32 3.31 -2.77
CA TYR A 45 -17.35 4.02 -1.51
C TYR A 45 -16.52 5.30 -1.59
N HIS A 46 -15.31 5.21 -2.13
CA HIS A 46 -14.35 6.32 -2.12
C HIS A 46 -14.75 7.47 -3.04
N ILE A 47 -15.38 7.18 -4.19
CA ILE A 47 -15.92 8.21 -5.09
C ILE A 47 -17.12 8.92 -4.45
N ALA A 48 -18.00 8.19 -3.74
CA ALA A 48 -19.12 8.80 -3.01
C ALA A 48 -18.60 9.76 -1.93
N SER A 49 -17.63 9.34 -1.12
CA SER A 49 -16.97 10.22 -0.12
C SER A 49 -16.29 11.42 -0.78
N ALA A 50 -15.63 11.22 -1.92
CA ALA A 50 -14.97 12.31 -2.65
C ALA A 50 -15.97 13.37 -3.13
N GLN A 51 -17.13 12.96 -3.64
CA GLN A 51 -18.19 13.90 -4.02
C GLN A 51 -18.76 14.64 -2.81
N LYS A 52 -18.90 13.99 -1.64
CA LYS A 52 -19.30 14.69 -0.41
C LYS A 52 -18.29 15.78 -0.04
N TYR A 53 -16.98 15.52 -0.13
CA TYR A 53 -15.95 16.56 0.05
C TYR A 53 -16.10 17.71 -0.95
N LEU A 54 -16.32 17.42 -2.23
CA LEU A 54 -16.46 18.45 -3.27
C LEU A 54 -17.66 19.37 -3.04
N ASN A 55 -18.70 18.86 -2.37
CA ASN A 55 -19.94 19.59 -2.10
C ASN A 55 -20.10 20.04 -0.64
N GLY A 56 -19.07 19.89 0.19
CA GLY A 56 -19.09 20.28 1.60
C GLY A 56 -20.06 19.48 2.48
N VAL A 57 -20.49 18.30 2.02
CA VAL A 57 -21.40 17.43 2.76
C VAL A 57 -20.63 16.73 3.87
N TYR A 58 -21.20 16.74 5.07
CA TYR A 58 -20.71 16.05 6.25
C TYR A 58 -21.02 14.54 6.16
N PHE A 59 -20.07 13.73 6.61
CA PHE A 59 -20.18 12.28 6.76
C PHE A 59 -19.11 11.80 7.72
N MET A 60 -19.36 10.65 8.36
CA MET A 60 -18.33 9.94 9.13
C MET A 60 -17.67 8.87 8.29
N GLU A 61 -16.38 8.65 8.52
CA GLU A 61 -15.56 7.77 7.69
C GLU A 61 -15.00 6.59 8.48
N PRO A 62 -15.08 5.35 7.94
CA PRO A 62 -14.47 4.18 8.57
C PRO A 62 -12.95 4.13 8.43
N HIS A 63 -12.37 4.97 7.57
CA HIS A 63 -10.93 5.14 7.46
C HIS A 63 -10.55 6.62 7.53
N PRO A 64 -9.38 6.94 8.09
CA PRO A 64 -8.88 8.31 8.12
C PRO A 64 -8.90 9.02 6.73
N PRO A 65 -8.95 10.37 6.71
CA PRO A 65 -9.49 11.10 5.57
C PRO A 65 -8.51 11.39 4.41
N LEU A 66 -7.19 11.28 4.61
CA LEU A 66 -6.18 11.80 3.67
C LEU A 66 -6.37 11.29 2.24
N ALA A 67 -6.45 9.98 2.06
CA ALA A 67 -6.54 9.40 0.72
C ALA A 67 -7.83 9.80 -0.01
N LYS A 68 -8.95 9.94 0.72
CA LYS A 68 -10.23 10.37 0.12
C LYS A 68 -10.23 11.86 -0.21
N LEU A 69 -9.60 12.68 0.64
CA LEU A 69 -9.34 14.09 0.33
C LEU A 69 -8.49 14.23 -0.94
N LEU A 70 -7.49 13.37 -1.14
CA LEU A 70 -6.68 13.36 -2.36
C LEU A 70 -7.48 12.90 -3.58
N ILE A 71 -8.34 11.88 -3.45
CA ILE A 71 -9.26 11.45 -4.52
C ILE A 71 -10.19 12.61 -4.91
N ALA A 72 -10.77 13.31 -3.94
CA ALA A 72 -11.58 14.51 -4.19
C ALA A 72 -10.77 15.64 -4.84
N LEU A 73 -9.54 15.86 -4.39
CA LEU A 73 -8.65 16.87 -4.96
C LEU A 73 -8.31 16.57 -6.42
N GLY A 74 -8.14 15.30 -6.79
CA GLY A 74 -7.90 14.90 -8.18
C GLY A 74 -9.05 15.31 -9.09
N GLU A 75 -10.29 15.04 -8.69
CA GLU A 75 -11.48 15.50 -9.40
C GLU A 75 -11.58 17.03 -9.40
N LYS A 76 -11.21 17.70 -8.30
CA LYS A 76 -11.16 19.16 -8.23
C LYS A 76 -10.09 19.81 -9.11
N ILE A 77 -9.04 19.09 -9.52
CA ILE A 77 -8.00 19.67 -10.38
C ILE A 77 -8.39 19.50 -11.85
N TYR A 78 -8.85 18.30 -12.22
CA TYR A 78 -9.14 17.97 -13.61
C TYR A 78 -10.56 18.37 -14.04
N HIS A 79 -11.53 18.30 -13.11
CA HIS A 79 -12.96 18.53 -13.35
C HIS A 79 -13.51 17.90 -14.66
N PRO A 80 -13.23 16.61 -14.94
CA PRO A 80 -13.65 15.99 -16.19
C PRO A 80 -15.15 15.67 -16.22
N ASN A 81 -15.82 15.59 -15.06
CA ASN A 81 -17.25 15.35 -14.96
C ASN A 81 -18.03 16.67 -14.91
N LEU A 82 -19.14 16.75 -15.67
CA LEU A 82 -20.00 17.94 -15.72
C LEU A 82 -20.58 18.32 -14.34
N ALA A 83 -20.89 17.30 -13.54
CA ALA A 83 -21.30 17.45 -12.17
C ALA A 83 -20.57 16.41 -11.33
N ALA A 84 -20.30 16.74 -10.07
CA ALA A 84 -19.62 15.86 -9.11
C ALA A 84 -20.45 15.72 -7.83
N ASN A 85 -21.76 15.54 -7.97
CA ASN A 85 -22.72 15.52 -6.87
C ASN A 85 -23.74 14.37 -6.95
N GLN A 86 -23.56 13.42 -7.87
CA GLN A 86 -24.50 12.32 -8.11
C GLN A 86 -24.63 11.36 -6.93
N PHE A 87 -23.59 11.27 -6.09
CA PHE A 87 -23.49 10.30 -5.00
C PHE A 87 -23.46 10.96 -3.61
N ILE A 88 -23.90 12.21 -3.48
CA ILE A 88 -23.90 12.92 -2.18
C ILE A 88 -24.99 12.46 -1.21
N THR A 89 -25.93 11.64 -1.68
CA THR A 89 -27.06 11.07 -0.93
C THR A 89 -26.88 9.59 -0.59
N THR A 90 -25.74 8.99 -0.92
CA THR A 90 -25.43 7.57 -0.67
C THR A 90 -24.00 7.40 -0.16
N ASP A 91 -23.71 6.30 0.53
CA ASP A 91 -22.35 5.90 0.92
C ASP A 91 -21.62 5.04 -0.11
N TYR A 92 -22.32 4.62 -1.17
CA TYR A 92 -21.72 3.83 -2.24
C TYR A 92 -22.31 4.20 -3.60
N ALA A 93 -21.45 4.38 -4.60
CA ALA A 93 -21.86 4.62 -5.99
C ALA A 93 -22.26 3.29 -6.69
N ARG A 94 -23.26 3.33 -7.58
CA ARG A 94 -23.64 2.19 -8.44
C ARG A 94 -23.93 2.65 -9.86
N ASP A 95 -24.90 3.53 -9.98
CA ASP A 95 -25.44 3.97 -11.28
C ASP A 95 -24.66 5.18 -11.78
N LEU A 96 -23.56 4.91 -12.49
CA LEU A 96 -22.73 5.95 -13.09
C LEU A 96 -23.49 6.64 -14.23
N PRO A 97 -23.45 7.98 -14.31
CA PRO A 97 -23.92 8.71 -15.48
C PRO A 97 -23.19 8.32 -16.76
N ASP A 98 -23.86 8.48 -17.89
CA ASP A 98 -23.22 8.33 -19.19
C ASP A 98 -22.04 9.31 -19.33
N GLY A 99 -20.90 8.78 -19.80
CA GLY A 99 -19.68 9.57 -19.94
C GLY A 99 -18.95 9.88 -18.64
N PHE A 100 -19.29 9.25 -17.51
CA PHE A 100 -18.59 9.43 -16.24
C PHE A 100 -17.09 9.15 -16.38
N SER A 101 -16.28 10.13 -15.98
CA SER A 101 -14.83 10.09 -16.10
C SER A 101 -14.17 9.77 -14.76
N PHE A 102 -13.26 8.80 -14.81
CA PHE A 102 -12.45 8.39 -13.65
C PHE A 102 -11.10 9.09 -13.58
N VAL A 103 -10.79 9.97 -14.55
CA VAL A 103 -9.49 10.65 -14.66
C VAL A 103 -9.15 11.38 -13.36
N GLY A 104 -10.04 12.23 -12.86
CA GLY A 104 -9.81 12.99 -11.64
C GLY A 104 -9.71 12.09 -10.40
N TYR A 105 -10.70 11.22 -10.18
CA TYR A 105 -10.75 10.35 -9.02
C TYR A 105 -9.57 9.36 -8.90
N ARG A 106 -9.06 8.83 -10.01
CA ARG A 106 -7.93 7.88 -10.02
C ARG A 106 -6.55 8.54 -10.03
N PHE A 107 -6.48 9.84 -10.26
CA PHE A 107 -5.22 10.55 -10.48
C PHE A 107 -4.25 10.40 -9.31
N PHE A 108 -4.64 10.80 -8.09
CA PHE A 108 -3.72 10.75 -6.93
C PHE A 108 -3.34 9.34 -6.50
N PRO A 109 -4.27 8.37 -6.39
CA PRO A 109 -3.90 6.98 -6.13
C PRO A 109 -2.88 6.44 -7.13
N THR A 110 -3.08 6.68 -8.43
CA THR A 110 -2.14 6.24 -9.47
C THR A 110 -0.81 6.99 -9.42
N LEU A 111 -0.84 8.31 -9.18
CA LEU A 111 0.34 9.16 -9.03
C LEU A 111 1.23 8.67 -7.89
N LEU A 112 0.65 8.39 -6.73
CA LEU A 112 1.40 7.93 -5.56
C LEU A 112 1.93 6.51 -5.75
N ALA A 113 1.21 5.64 -6.45
CA ALA A 113 1.72 4.33 -6.84
C ALA A 113 2.93 4.45 -7.80
N TRP A 114 2.82 5.28 -8.83
CA TRP A 114 3.93 5.56 -9.74
C TRP A 114 5.17 6.11 -8.99
N LEU A 115 4.97 7.06 -8.06
CA LEU A 115 6.05 7.64 -7.25
C LEU A 115 6.57 6.70 -6.15
N THR A 116 5.89 5.61 -5.82
CA THR A 116 6.40 4.60 -4.89
C THR A 116 7.60 3.85 -5.47
N ALA A 117 7.61 3.60 -6.79
CA ALA A 117 8.71 2.90 -7.47
C ALA A 117 10.09 3.59 -7.33
N PRO A 118 10.27 4.89 -7.61
CA PRO A 118 11.54 5.57 -7.39
C PRO A 118 11.93 5.66 -5.91
N LEU A 119 10.98 5.73 -4.97
CA LEU A 119 11.29 5.67 -3.53
C LEU A 119 11.86 4.30 -3.14
N LEU A 120 11.27 3.21 -3.64
CA LEU A 120 11.80 1.86 -3.45
C LEU A 120 13.20 1.72 -4.08
N TYR A 121 13.41 2.26 -5.28
CA TYR A 121 14.73 2.30 -5.90
C TYR A 121 15.77 2.99 -5.00
N LEU A 122 15.43 4.14 -4.40
CA LEU A 122 16.31 4.85 -3.47
C LEU A 122 16.57 4.03 -2.21
N ILE A 123 15.56 3.36 -1.64
CA ILE A 123 15.73 2.43 -0.51
C ILE A 123 16.72 1.33 -0.88
N PHE A 124 16.53 0.65 -2.02
CA PHE A 124 17.44 -0.40 -2.45
C PHE A 124 18.83 0.13 -2.76
N LEU A 125 18.97 1.37 -3.26
CA LEU A 125 20.27 2.00 -3.48
C LEU A 125 21.00 2.28 -2.17
N LEU A 126 20.28 2.72 -1.12
CA LEU A 126 20.84 2.88 0.22
C LEU A 126 21.32 1.56 0.82
N LEU A 127 20.59 0.47 0.57
CA LEU A 127 20.89 -0.86 1.12
C LEU A 127 22.00 -1.57 0.36
N THR A 128 21.90 -1.63 -0.97
CA THR A 128 22.79 -2.45 -1.81
C THR A 128 24.03 -1.70 -2.29
N ARG A 129 23.96 -0.35 -2.35
CA ARG A 129 24.98 0.51 -2.95
C ARG A 129 25.33 0.14 -4.40
N SER A 130 24.41 -0.53 -5.10
CA SER A 130 24.58 -0.96 -6.48
C SER A 130 23.34 -0.58 -7.29
N PRO A 131 23.47 0.35 -8.24
CA PRO A 131 22.37 0.73 -9.12
C PRO A 131 21.71 -0.46 -9.83
N GLN A 132 22.50 -1.45 -10.25
CA GLN A 132 21.99 -2.62 -10.96
C GLN A 132 21.11 -3.50 -10.08
N TYR A 133 21.55 -3.76 -8.83
CA TYR A 133 20.73 -4.51 -7.87
C TYR A 133 19.48 -3.73 -7.48
N SER A 134 19.59 -2.41 -7.29
CA SER A 134 18.46 -1.55 -6.99
C SER A 134 17.40 -1.57 -8.08
N THR A 135 17.80 -1.47 -9.35
CA THR A 135 16.86 -1.56 -10.48
C THR A 135 16.17 -2.91 -10.52
N LEU A 136 16.92 -4.01 -10.36
CA LEU A 136 16.32 -5.34 -10.35
C LEU A 136 15.33 -5.50 -9.19
N LEU A 137 15.68 -5.07 -7.99
CA LEU A 137 14.79 -5.15 -6.83
C LEU A 137 13.53 -4.29 -7.02
N SER A 138 13.64 -3.14 -7.69
CA SER A 138 12.47 -2.33 -8.06
C SER A 138 11.51 -3.04 -9.02
N PHE A 139 11.97 -3.98 -9.84
CA PHE A 139 11.10 -4.73 -10.75
C PHE A 139 10.04 -5.56 -10.02
N PHE A 140 10.30 -5.98 -8.77
CA PHE A 140 9.33 -6.68 -7.95
C PHE A 140 8.08 -5.84 -7.66
N TYR A 141 8.21 -4.52 -7.58
CA TYR A 141 7.07 -3.61 -7.43
C TYR A 141 6.50 -3.18 -8.80
N VAL A 142 7.38 -2.88 -9.75
CA VAL A 142 7.00 -2.34 -11.08
C VAL A 142 6.19 -3.34 -11.90
N PHE A 143 6.48 -4.64 -11.75
CA PHE A 143 5.88 -5.71 -12.55
C PHE A 143 5.01 -6.64 -11.69
N ASP A 144 4.43 -6.16 -10.59
CA ASP A 144 3.45 -6.93 -9.83
C ASP A 144 2.02 -6.63 -10.29
N ASN A 145 1.32 -7.66 -10.77
CA ASN A 145 -0.02 -7.51 -11.33
C ASN A 145 -1.06 -7.07 -10.28
N ALA A 146 -1.00 -7.59 -9.05
CA ALA A 146 -1.97 -7.29 -8.01
C ALA A 146 -1.84 -5.82 -7.54
N LEU A 147 -0.60 -5.37 -7.32
CA LEU A 147 -0.34 -3.97 -7.00
C LEU A 147 -0.80 -3.03 -8.12
N ILE A 148 -0.52 -3.34 -9.39
CA ILE A 148 -0.94 -2.50 -10.52
C ILE A 148 -2.47 -2.40 -10.62
N VAL A 149 -3.18 -3.52 -10.55
CA VAL A 149 -4.66 -3.52 -10.64
C VAL A 149 -5.27 -2.68 -9.53
N HIS A 150 -4.86 -2.93 -8.29
CA HIS A 150 -5.42 -2.23 -7.14
C HIS A 150 -5.08 -0.75 -7.14
N ALA A 151 -3.84 -0.42 -7.52
CA ALA A 151 -3.33 0.94 -7.44
C ALA A 151 -3.86 1.90 -8.51
N ARG A 152 -4.33 1.36 -9.64
CA ARG A 152 -4.96 2.13 -10.73
C ARG A 152 -6.41 2.49 -10.42
N GLY A 153 -7.01 1.90 -9.39
CA GLY A 153 -8.31 2.32 -8.89
C GLY A 153 -8.24 3.54 -7.96
N ALA A 154 -9.38 4.17 -7.69
CA ALA A 154 -9.57 5.20 -6.68
C ALA A 154 -9.53 4.60 -5.25
N MET A 155 -8.42 3.93 -4.92
CA MET A 155 -8.19 3.17 -3.69
C MET A 155 -7.32 3.94 -2.69
N LEU A 156 -7.46 3.62 -1.41
CA LEU A 156 -6.65 4.25 -0.35
C LEU A 156 -5.24 3.64 -0.25
N ASP A 157 -5.08 2.39 -0.70
CA ASP A 157 -3.87 1.61 -0.44
C ASP A 157 -2.65 2.17 -1.18
N SER A 158 -2.79 2.77 -2.37
CA SER A 158 -1.65 3.42 -3.05
C SER A 158 -1.06 4.55 -2.21
N THR A 159 -1.92 5.37 -1.62
CA THR A 159 -1.52 6.46 -0.71
C THR A 159 -0.83 5.90 0.53
N LEU A 160 -1.38 4.82 1.10
CA LEU A 160 -0.78 4.14 2.25
C LEU A 160 0.61 3.59 1.92
N LEU A 161 0.74 2.85 0.82
CA LEU A 161 2.00 2.22 0.39
C LEU A 161 3.07 3.27 0.08
N PHE A 162 2.69 4.39 -0.52
CA PHE A 162 3.61 5.52 -0.75
C PHE A 162 4.17 6.05 0.58
N PHE A 163 3.30 6.36 1.55
CA PHE A 163 3.77 6.88 2.84
C PHE A 163 4.51 5.85 3.68
N ILE A 164 4.12 4.56 3.64
CA ILE A 164 4.91 3.47 4.24
C ILE A 164 6.31 3.42 3.66
N THR A 165 6.43 3.50 2.33
CA THR A 165 7.72 3.52 1.64
C THR A 165 8.53 4.77 2.03
N LEU A 166 7.89 5.93 2.14
CA LEU A 166 8.54 7.17 2.58
C LEU A 166 9.02 7.09 4.04
N ILE A 167 8.27 6.44 4.94
CA ILE A 167 8.69 6.18 6.32
C ILE A 167 9.92 5.26 6.34
N ILE A 168 9.94 4.20 5.51
CA ILE A 168 11.09 3.30 5.38
C ILE A 168 12.33 4.08 4.89
N LEU A 169 12.17 4.90 3.87
CA LEU A 169 13.26 5.75 3.36
C LEU A 169 13.75 6.71 4.45
N ALA A 170 12.85 7.40 5.14
CA ALA A 170 13.19 8.32 6.21
C ALA A 170 13.89 7.62 7.38
N PHE A 171 13.46 6.40 7.76
CA PHE A 171 14.12 5.56 8.74
C PHE A 171 15.58 5.27 8.36
N LEU A 172 15.82 4.84 7.11
CA LEU A 172 17.18 4.59 6.62
C LEU A 172 18.02 5.88 6.59
N LEU A 173 17.43 7.01 6.19
CA LEU A 173 18.10 8.32 6.19
C LEU A 173 18.48 8.79 7.60
N VAL A 174 17.60 8.61 8.59
CA VAL A 174 17.90 8.93 10.00
C VAL A 174 19.09 8.10 10.50
N LEU A 175 19.15 6.81 10.15
CA LEU A 175 20.27 5.95 10.51
C LEU A 175 21.57 6.34 9.81
N GLU A 176 21.50 6.69 8.52
CA GLU A 176 22.65 7.08 7.71
C GLU A 176 23.24 8.42 8.16
N THR A 177 22.38 9.38 8.45
CA THR A 177 22.73 10.77 8.75
C THR A 177 22.90 11.03 10.23
N ARG A 178 22.89 9.99 11.08
CA ARG A 178 22.98 10.11 12.55
C ARG A 178 24.11 11.01 13.05
N ASP A 179 25.25 11.06 12.36
CA ASP A 179 26.41 11.86 12.77
C ASP A 179 26.37 13.31 12.25
N LYS A 180 25.29 13.71 11.54
CA LYS A 180 25.20 14.97 10.79
C LYS A 180 23.89 15.71 11.10
N PRO A 181 23.86 16.61 12.10
CA PRO A 181 22.65 17.27 12.58
C PRO A 181 21.79 17.95 11.50
N ASN A 182 22.43 18.64 10.54
CA ASN A 182 21.75 19.38 9.46
C ASN A 182 20.92 18.49 8.53
N THR A 183 21.17 17.19 8.51
CA THR A 183 20.41 16.21 7.72
C THR A 183 19.62 15.24 8.60
N PHE A 184 20.09 15.00 9.81
CA PHE A 184 19.48 14.09 10.78
C PHE A 184 18.09 14.54 11.22
N PHE A 185 17.97 15.77 11.73
CA PHE A 185 16.69 16.28 12.23
C PHE A 185 15.66 16.48 11.11
N PRO A 186 16.02 16.95 9.90
CA PRO A 186 15.10 16.91 8.76
C PRO A 186 14.65 15.51 8.37
N SER A 187 15.54 14.50 8.41
CA SER A 187 15.15 13.11 8.15
C SER A 187 14.19 12.57 9.23
N ALA A 188 14.40 12.96 10.49
CA ALA A 188 13.50 12.63 11.59
C ALA A 188 12.13 13.33 11.43
N ALA A 189 12.11 14.61 11.05
CA ALA A 189 10.88 15.32 10.75
C ALA A 189 10.15 14.69 9.55
N LEU A 190 10.86 14.28 8.50
CA LEU A 190 10.29 13.55 7.36
C LEU A 190 9.64 12.23 7.81
N PHE A 191 10.29 11.47 8.71
CA PHE A 191 9.69 10.27 9.29
C PHE A 191 8.37 10.59 9.99
N GLY A 192 8.37 11.62 10.86
CA GLY A 192 7.18 12.04 11.58
C GLY A 192 6.05 12.48 10.67
N ALA A 193 6.34 13.34 9.68
CA ALA A 193 5.37 13.82 8.70
C ALA A 193 4.80 12.68 7.84
N ALA A 194 5.64 11.78 7.34
CA ALA A 194 5.21 10.62 6.56
C ALA A 194 4.37 9.65 7.40
N PHE A 195 4.73 9.45 8.68
CA PHE A 195 3.92 8.67 9.61
C PHE A 195 2.56 9.31 9.91
N GLY A 196 2.51 10.64 10.05
CA GLY A 196 1.25 11.39 10.19
C GLY A 196 0.35 11.24 8.97
N ALA A 197 0.93 11.29 7.77
CA ALA A 197 0.19 11.08 6.52
C ALA A 197 -0.31 9.63 6.37
N ALA A 198 0.51 8.64 6.74
CA ALA A 198 0.11 7.24 6.72
C ALA A 198 -1.03 6.96 7.72
N MET A 199 -0.92 7.46 8.95
CA MET A 199 -1.95 7.32 10.00
C MET A 199 -3.25 8.07 9.65
N THR A 200 -3.16 9.16 8.88
CA THR A 200 -4.36 9.83 8.35
C THR A 200 -4.85 9.25 7.03
N THR A 201 -4.24 8.17 6.54
CA THR A 201 -4.71 7.38 5.39
C THR A 201 -5.43 6.10 5.84
N LYS A 202 -4.79 5.28 6.67
CA LYS A 202 -5.32 3.98 7.13
C LYS A 202 -4.61 3.56 8.42
N ASP A 203 -5.37 3.09 9.41
CA ASP A 203 -4.84 2.76 10.74
C ASP A 203 -3.83 1.60 10.74
N THR A 204 -3.85 0.76 9.70
CA THR A 204 -2.85 -0.29 9.49
C THR A 204 -1.42 0.25 9.40
N ALA A 205 -1.25 1.56 9.16
CA ALA A 205 0.05 2.23 9.22
C ALA A 205 0.69 2.22 10.61
N LEU A 206 -0.09 2.01 11.69
CA LEU A 206 0.41 2.06 13.07
C LEU A 206 1.59 1.12 13.31
N ILE A 207 1.65 0.00 12.59
CA ILE A 207 2.78 -0.95 12.64
C ILE A 207 4.14 -0.28 12.46
N MET A 208 4.22 0.81 11.70
CA MET A 208 5.45 1.52 11.40
C MET A 208 6.09 2.17 12.63
N ILE A 209 5.34 2.33 13.73
CA ILE A 209 5.86 2.83 15.01
C ILE A 209 6.96 1.91 15.57
N LEU A 210 6.95 0.62 15.21
CA LEU A 210 7.95 -0.37 15.64
C LEU A 210 9.36 -0.06 15.14
N LEU A 211 9.53 0.87 14.19
CA LEU A 211 10.86 1.34 13.77
C LEU A 211 11.52 2.28 14.81
N LEU A 212 10.73 2.99 15.64
CA LEU A 212 11.27 3.96 16.62
C LEU A 212 12.22 3.32 17.64
N PRO A 213 11.91 2.16 18.25
CA PRO A 213 12.85 1.45 19.13
C PRO A 213 14.18 1.10 18.46
N PHE A 214 14.17 0.73 17.18
CA PHE A 214 15.41 0.44 16.44
C PHE A 214 16.27 1.68 16.24
N ILE A 215 15.65 2.84 15.95
CA ILE A 215 16.38 4.11 15.88
C ILE A 215 16.96 4.46 17.25
N ALA A 216 16.15 4.39 18.31
CA ALA A 216 16.58 4.68 19.68
C ALA A 216 17.75 3.77 20.10
N TRP A 217 17.69 2.48 19.77
CA TRP A 217 18.77 1.53 20.02
C TRP A 217 20.09 1.95 19.33
N LYS A 218 20.02 2.46 18.10
CA LYS A 218 21.23 2.94 17.38
C LYS A 218 21.79 4.26 17.89
N LEU A 219 21.00 5.06 18.59
CA LEU A 219 21.43 6.33 19.15
C LEU A 219 21.85 6.22 20.62
N TRP A 220 21.56 5.10 21.27
CA TRP A 220 21.97 4.85 22.66
C TRP A 220 23.51 4.89 22.81
N PRO A 221 24.06 5.50 23.88
CA PRO A 221 23.39 6.04 25.07
C PRO A 221 23.00 7.53 25.01
N ASP A 222 23.02 8.20 23.85
CA ASP A 222 22.73 9.63 23.74
C ASP A 222 21.24 9.96 23.91
N ARG A 223 20.79 10.04 25.17
CA ARG A 223 19.39 10.29 25.55
C ARG A 223 18.89 11.66 25.10
N GLN A 224 19.74 12.69 25.09
CA GLN A 224 19.35 14.04 24.67
C GLN A 224 19.01 14.05 23.18
N LYS A 225 19.84 13.41 22.36
CA LYS A 225 19.60 13.30 20.92
C LYS A 225 18.37 12.46 20.61
N ILE A 226 18.14 11.37 21.34
CA ILE A 226 16.90 10.58 21.25
C ILE A 226 15.69 11.47 21.55
N GLY A 227 15.71 12.22 22.66
CA GLY A 227 14.61 13.11 23.03
C GLY A 227 14.33 14.19 21.97
N ARG A 228 15.37 14.86 21.45
CA ARG A 228 15.22 15.88 20.39
C ARG A 228 14.70 15.28 19.08
N MET A 229 15.16 14.08 18.71
CA MET A 229 14.68 13.37 17.53
C MET A 229 13.20 13.01 17.66
N LEU A 230 12.80 12.42 18.80
CA LEU A 230 11.41 12.09 19.08
C LEU A 230 10.53 13.33 19.10
N GLY A 231 11.01 14.44 19.66
CA GLY A 231 10.33 15.74 19.60
C GLY A 231 10.11 16.22 18.16
N ALA A 232 11.15 16.19 17.31
CA ALA A 232 11.04 16.56 15.90
C ALA A 232 10.05 15.67 15.13
N MET A 233 10.10 14.35 15.35
CA MET A 233 9.14 13.40 14.77
C MET A 233 7.71 13.68 15.24
N ALA A 234 7.51 13.89 16.55
CA ALA A 234 6.19 14.13 17.13
C ALA A 234 5.57 15.45 16.66
N VAL A 235 6.35 16.52 16.56
CA VAL A 235 5.88 17.80 16.02
C VAL A 235 5.48 17.65 14.55
N ALA A 236 6.34 17.05 13.72
CA ALA A 236 6.03 16.85 12.30
C ALA A 236 4.81 15.94 12.09
N PHE A 237 4.69 14.88 12.91
CA PHE A 237 3.51 14.01 12.93
C PHE A 237 2.24 14.81 13.28
N ALA A 238 2.26 15.56 14.39
CA ALA A 238 1.11 16.30 14.88
C ALA A 238 0.66 17.38 13.89
N VAL A 239 1.60 18.08 13.25
CA VAL A 239 1.29 19.07 12.21
C VAL A 239 0.52 18.42 11.07
N VAL A 240 1.01 17.31 10.50
CA VAL A 240 0.34 16.63 9.39
C VAL A 240 -0.99 16.03 9.83
N PHE A 241 -0.99 15.29 10.94
CA PHE A 241 -2.17 14.60 11.46
C PHE A 241 -3.31 15.59 11.74
N CYS A 242 -3.03 16.65 12.49
CA CYS A 242 -4.04 17.65 12.84
C CYS A 242 -4.50 18.46 11.63
N SER A 243 -3.59 18.82 10.70
CA SER A 243 -3.95 19.59 9.50
C SER A 243 -4.90 18.82 8.59
N VAL A 244 -4.67 17.52 8.42
CA VAL A 244 -5.51 16.66 7.57
C VAL A 244 -6.91 16.48 8.18
N TRP A 245 -6.99 16.17 9.48
CA TRP A 245 -8.28 16.09 10.17
C TRP A 245 -9.02 17.43 10.19
N TYR A 246 -8.29 18.53 10.40
CA TYR A 246 -8.87 19.86 10.37
C TYR A 246 -9.45 20.18 8.99
N ALA A 247 -8.74 19.83 7.91
CA ALA A 247 -9.25 19.98 6.55
C ALA A 247 -10.53 19.17 6.32
N HIS A 248 -10.59 17.91 6.78
CA HIS A 248 -11.80 17.09 6.69
C HIS A 248 -13.00 17.75 7.36
N PHE A 249 -12.84 18.25 8.60
CA PHE A 249 -13.92 18.91 9.34
C PHE A 249 -14.31 20.27 8.76
N ALA A 250 -13.32 21.06 8.34
CA ALA A 250 -13.55 22.38 7.76
C ALA A 250 -14.29 22.34 6.42
N ILE A 251 -14.19 21.23 5.69
CA ILE A 251 -14.89 20.97 4.42
C ILE A 251 -16.29 20.40 4.66
N GLY A 252 -16.42 19.34 5.48
CA GLY A 252 -17.70 18.67 5.72
C GLY A 252 -18.56 19.42 6.73
N SER A 253 -19.22 20.49 6.29
CA SER A 253 -20.02 21.37 7.16
C SER A 253 -21.54 21.22 7.00
N THR A 254 -22.00 20.56 5.94
CA THR A 254 -23.43 20.53 5.59
C THR A 254 -24.02 19.15 5.82
N VAL A 255 -25.06 19.06 6.66
CA VAL A 255 -25.78 17.81 6.94
C VAL A 255 -26.75 17.50 5.80
N ASN A 256 -26.74 16.26 5.31
CA ASN A 256 -27.71 15.78 4.32
C ASN A 256 -28.64 14.74 4.97
N PRO A 257 -29.93 15.05 5.18
CA PRO A 257 -30.89 14.15 5.84
C PRO A 257 -31.12 12.80 5.14
N SER A 258 -30.74 12.67 3.86
CA SER A 258 -30.89 11.44 3.08
C SER A 258 -29.85 10.37 3.46
N LEU A 259 -28.80 10.75 4.19
CA LEU A 259 -27.72 9.86 4.63
C LEU A 259 -28.07 9.19 5.98
N PRO A 260 -27.35 8.13 6.40
CA PRO A 260 -27.60 7.42 7.66
C PRO A 260 -27.75 8.33 8.88
N ASP A 261 -28.66 7.95 9.78
CA ASP A 261 -29.01 8.71 11.00
C ASP A 261 -29.40 10.16 10.71
N ASN A 262 -30.22 10.39 9.67
CA ASN A 262 -30.59 11.73 9.18
C ASN A 262 -29.36 12.61 8.84
N GLY A 263 -28.29 11.99 8.34
CA GLY A 263 -27.03 12.64 7.99
C GLY A 263 -26.05 12.86 9.13
N TYR A 264 -26.33 12.38 10.34
CA TYR A 264 -25.45 12.58 11.49
C TYR A 264 -24.51 11.42 11.78
N TYR A 265 -24.69 10.24 11.18
CA TYR A 265 -23.75 9.10 11.31
C TYR A 265 -23.28 8.82 12.76
N GLN A 266 -24.23 8.75 13.70
CA GLN A 266 -23.94 8.53 15.14
C GLN A 266 -23.05 9.60 15.82
N ALA A 267 -22.95 10.81 15.26
CA ALA A 267 -22.30 11.94 15.91
C ALA A 267 -22.88 12.20 17.31
N SER A 268 -22.04 12.61 18.27
CA SER A 268 -22.51 13.00 19.60
C SER A 268 -23.35 14.28 19.52
N ASP A 269 -24.15 14.54 20.56
CA ASP A 269 -25.01 15.72 20.58
C ASP A 269 -24.20 17.03 20.52
N GLU A 270 -22.99 17.04 21.09
CA GLU A 270 -22.06 18.17 20.98
C GLU A 270 -21.59 18.36 19.53
N TYR A 271 -21.28 17.29 18.79
CA TYR A 271 -20.91 17.41 17.38
C TYR A 271 -22.11 17.84 16.52
N LYS A 272 -23.32 17.34 16.80
CA LYS A 272 -24.54 17.84 16.14
C LYS A 272 -24.73 19.35 16.35
N GLN A 273 -24.49 19.85 17.57
CA GLN A 273 -24.54 21.29 17.86
C GLN A 273 -23.49 22.07 17.06
N ILE A 274 -22.26 21.57 16.97
CA ILE A 274 -21.18 22.16 16.16
C ILE A 274 -21.60 22.27 14.69
N LEU A 275 -22.20 21.22 14.12
CA LEU A 275 -22.69 21.20 12.74
C LEU A 275 -23.82 22.23 12.54
N ASN A 276 -24.81 22.23 13.43
CA ASN A 276 -25.97 23.14 13.35
C ASN A 276 -25.60 24.61 13.51
N GLN A 277 -24.55 24.92 14.28
CA GLN A 277 -24.06 26.28 14.50
C GLN A 277 -23.00 26.71 13.46
N GLY A 278 -22.62 25.83 12.52
CA GLY A 278 -21.59 26.13 11.52
C GLY A 278 -20.18 26.29 12.12
N LEU A 279 -19.91 25.65 13.26
CA LEU A 279 -18.65 25.80 14.02
C LEU A 279 -17.57 24.78 13.62
N THR A 280 -17.73 24.05 12.51
CA THR A 280 -16.76 23.01 12.09
C THR A 280 -15.36 23.55 11.76
N ARG A 281 -15.23 24.86 11.50
CA ARG A 281 -13.93 25.54 11.30
C ARG A 281 -13.32 26.07 12.59
N SER A 282 -14.03 25.99 13.72
CA SER A 282 -13.53 26.47 14.99
C SER A 282 -12.49 25.50 15.57
N PHE A 283 -11.34 26.05 15.98
CA PHE A 283 -10.31 25.28 16.69
C PHE A 283 -10.82 24.67 18.00
N SER A 284 -11.78 25.32 18.69
CA SER A 284 -12.36 24.79 19.93
C SER A 284 -13.21 23.53 19.69
N SER A 285 -13.74 23.35 18.48
CA SER A 285 -14.57 22.21 18.10
C SER A 285 -13.75 21.00 17.64
N PHE A 286 -12.47 21.22 17.28
CA PHE A 286 -11.61 20.20 16.67
C PHE A 286 -11.50 18.91 17.49
N SER A 287 -11.30 19.02 18.81
CA SER A 287 -11.11 17.86 19.68
C SER A 287 -12.36 16.97 19.78
N ILE A 288 -13.55 17.57 19.79
CA ILE A 288 -14.83 16.86 19.83
C ILE A 288 -15.03 16.09 18.52
N MET A 289 -14.85 16.76 17.38
CA MET A 289 -15.01 16.15 16.07
C MET A 289 -14.01 15.02 15.83
N LEU A 290 -12.75 15.21 16.25
CA LEU A 290 -11.71 14.19 16.17
C LEU A 290 -12.04 12.98 17.03
N ARG A 291 -12.44 13.18 18.30
CA ARG A 291 -12.83 12.11 19.21
C ARG A 291 -13.95 11.26 18.62
N ASP A 292 -15.00 11.92 18.12
CA ASP A 292 -16.16 11.24 17.57
C ASP A 292 -15.84 10.46 16.29
N SER A 293 -15.01 11.03 15.41
CA SER A 293 -14.56 10.36 14.18
C SER A 293 -13.71 9.11 14.47
N LEU A 294 -12.81 9.20 15.44
CA LEU A 294 -12.02 8.05 15.89
C LEU A 294 -12.89 6.97 16.55
N ARG A 295 -13.90 7.39 17.32
CA ARG A 295 -14.88 6.47 17.92
C ARG A 295 -15.72 5.77 16.86
N PHE A 296 -16.15 6.50 15.83
CA PHE A 296 -16.91 5.96 14.70
C PHE A 296 -16.10 4.90 13.96
N THR A 297 -14.82 5.16 13.68
CA THR A 297 -13.91 4.20 13.03
C THR A 297 -13.86 2.88 13.80
N GLY A 298 -13.68 2.94 15.13
CA GLY A 298 -13.67 1.75 15.97
C GLY A 298 -15.02 1.04 16.07
N HIS A 299 -16.14 1.78 16.05
CA HIS A 299 -17.48 1.21 16.03
C HIS A 299 -17.76 0.47 14.71
N TYR A 300 -17.49 1.13 13.57
CA TYR A 300 -17.63 0.53 12.25
C TYR A 300 -16.81 -0.75 12.11
N ALA A 301 -15.55 -0.74 12.56
CA ALA A 301 -14.68 -1.91 12.49
C ALA A 301 -15.25 -3.15 13.22
N ARG A 302 -15.97 -2.96 14.34
CA ARG A 302 -16.66 -4.05 15.07
C ARG A 302 -17.92 -4.55 14.36
N GLY A 303 -18.52 -3.72 13.50
CA GLY A 303 -19.70 -4.09 12.72
C GLY A 303 -19.37 -4.83 11.42
N VAL A 304 -18.10 -4.92 11.03
CA VAL A 304 -17.69 -5.68 9.84
C VAL A 304 -17.82 -7.17 10.11
N PRO A 305 -18.52 -7.96 9.27
CA PRO A 305 -18.65 -9.40 9.44
C PRO A 305 -17.30 -10.10 9.51
N ARG A 306 -17.23 -11.22 10.24
CA ARG A 306 -16.08 -12.13 10.24
C ARG A 306 -15.93 -12.80 8.87
N LEU A 307 -14.71 -13.22 8.56
CA LEU A 307 -14.45 -14.10 7.41
C LEU A 307 -15.28 -15.38 7.57
N ASP A 308 -16.12 -15.70 6.59
CA ASP A 308 -16.96 -16.89 6.61
C ASP A 308 -16.64 -17.77 5.41
N LEU A 309 -15.74 -18.73 5.62
CA LEU A 309 -15.39 -19.73 4.60
C LEU A 309 -16.51 -20.75 4.36
N CYS A 310 -17.60 -20.76 5.15
CA CYS A 310 -18.78 -21.57 4.82
C CYS A 310 -19.62 -20.91 3.70
N LYS A 311 -19.41 -19.62 3.40
CA LYS A 311 -20.18 -18.86 2.42
C LYS A 311 -19.62 -19.04 0.99
N ARG A 312 -20.45 -19.53 0.06
CA ARG A 312 -20.04 -19.83 -1.34
C ARG A 312 -19.53 -18.61 -2.13
N ASP A 313 -20.08 -17.44 -1.86
CA ASP A 313 -19.72 -16.16 -2.48
C ASP A 313 -18.76 -15.33 -1.61
N GLU A 314 -18.13 -15.94 -0.60
CA GLU A 314 -17.07 -15.28 0.17
C GLU A 314 -15.94 -14.86 -0.77
N ASN A 315 -15.53 -13.59 -0.65
CA ASN A 315 -14.41 -13.00 -1.39
C ASN A 315 -13.19 -12.74 -0.50
N GLY A 316 -13.37 -12.82 0.82
CA GLY A 316 -12.31 -12.74 1.81
C GLY A 316 -11.27 -13.84 1.63
N SER A 317 -10.08 -13.57 2.18
CA SER A 317 -8.92 -14.45 2.06
C SER A 317 -8.28 -14.65 3.43
N PRO A 318 -7.99 -15.90 3.85
CA PRO A 318 -7.30 -16.16 5.10
C PRO A 318 -5.85 -15.66 5.06
N PHE A 319 -5.45 -14.94 6.11
CA PHE A 319 -4.16 -14.23 6.15
C PHE A 319 -2.94 -15.13 5.96
N TYR A 320 -2.99 -16.38 6.43
CA TYR A 320 -1.87 -17.31 6.37
C TYR A 320 -1.56 -17.80 4.95
N PHE A 321 -2.49 -17.66 4.00
CA PHE A 321 -2.25 -18.00 2.60
C PHE A 321 -1.94 -16.80 1.69
N TRP A 322 -1.96 -15.57 2.23
CA TRP A 322 -1.64 -14.38 1.46
C TRP A 322 -0.25 -14.39 0.82
N PRO A 323 0.85 -14.86 1.48
CA PRO A 323 2.16 -14.91 0.83
C PRO A 323 2.21 -15.74 -0.46
N LEU A 324 1.26 -16.66 -0.64
CA LEU A 324 1.10 -17.48 -1.84
C LEU A 324 0.12 -16.89 -2.87
N GLY A 325 -0.52 -15.76 -2.55
CA GLY A 325 -1.49 -15.06 -3.40
C GLY A 325 -2.89 -15.64 -3.38
N ALA A 326 -3.24 -16.41 -2.36
CA ALA A 326 -4.51 -17.13 -2.29
C ALA A 326 -5.72 -16.21 -2.42
N ARG A 327 -6.79 -16.74 -3.02
CA ARG A 327 -8.07 -16.04 -3.18
C ARG A 327 -7.92 -14.75 -3.99
N SER A 328 -7.55 -14.87 -5.26
CA SER A 328 -7.59 -13.75 -6.20
C SER A 328 -9.01 -13.23 -6.37
N ILE A 329 -9.15 -11.93 -6.57
CA ILE A 329 -10.44 -11.25 -6.49
C ILE A 329 -10.83 -10.75 -7.86
N ASN A 330 -12.00 -11.15 -8.34
CA ASN A 330 -12.60 -10.57 -9.53
C ASN A 330 -13.14 -9.18 -9.19
N PHE A 331 -12.49 -8.13 -9.69
CA PHE A 331 -13.00 -6.76 -9.52
C PHE A 331 -14.07 -6.46 -10.55
N ARG A 332 -13.89 -6.92 -11.80
CA ARG A 332 -14.84 -6.72 -12.87
C ARG A 332 -14.60 -7.65 -14.05
N TRP A 333 -15.65 -7.88 -14.81
CA TRP A 333 -15.55 -8.47 -16.14
C TRP A 333 -16.60 -7.87 -17.10
N GLU A 334 -16.34 -8.00 -18.39
CA GLU A 334 -17.32 -7.75 -19.46
C GLU A 334 -17.07 -8.70 -20.65
N THR A 335 -18.05 -8.85 -21.52
CA THR A 335 -17.90 -9.56 -22.80
C THR A 335 -18.25 -8.61 -23.96
N PRO A 336 -17.28 -8.23 -24.80
CA PRO A 336 -17.53 -7.31 -25.91
C PRO A 336 -18.25 -7.94 -27.10
N ASP A 337 -18.06 -9.24 -27.36
CA ASP A 337 -18.50 -9.92 -28.59
C ASP A 337 -19.08 -11.34 -28.34
N GLY A 338 -19.23 -11.75 -27.07
CA GLY A 338 -19.79 -13.05 -26.68
C GLY A 338 -18.80 -14.22 -26.74
N THR A 339 -17.64 -14.03 -27.37
CA THR A 339 -16.56 -15.01 -27.51
C THR A 339 -15.36 -14.68 -26.62
N ASP A 340 -14.96 -13.42 -26.60
CA ASP A 340 -13.89 -12.93 -25.75
C ASP A 340 -14.46 -12.27 -24.48
N TYR A 341 -13.62 -12.22 -23.46
CA TYR A 341 -13.92 -11.64 -22.17
C TYR A 341 -12.79 -10.72 -21.73
N ARG A 342 -13.14 -9.60 -21.10
CA ARG A 342 -12.18 -8.76 -20.39
C ARG A 342 -12.39 -8.94 -18.91
N TYR A 343 -11.29 -9.07 -18.19
CA TYR A 343 -11.28 -9.33 -16.77
C TYR A 343 -10.34 -8.36 -16.08
N LEU A 344 -10.77 -7.83 -14.93
CA LEU A 344 -9.93 -7.09 -14.02
C LEU A 344 -9.84 -7.92 -12.74
N TYR A 345 -8.71 -8.58 -12.53
CA TYR A 345 -8.49 -9.42 -11.36
C TYR A 345 -7.35 -8.88 -10.50
N LEU A 346 -7.57 -8.88 -9.20
CA LEU A 346 -6.51 -8.80 -8.21
C LEU A 346 -5.74 -10.14 -8.18
N GLN A 347 -4.91 -10.36 -9.19
CA GLN A 347 -4.09 -11.56 -9.36
C GLN A 347 -2.62 -11.22 -9.12
N VAL A 348 -1.94 -12.04 -8.31
CA VAL A 348 -0.53 -11.84 -7.97
C VAL A 348 0.40 -12.23 -9.11
N ASN A 349 1.59 -11.63 -9.16
CA ASN A 349 2.70 -12.19 -9.92
C ASN A 349 3.43 -13.24 -9.05
N PRO A 350 3.35 -14.55 -9.36
CA PRO A 350 3.96 -15.60 -8.55
C PRO A 350 5.47 -15.44 -8.42
N ALA A 351 6.17 -14.96 -9.46
CA ALA A 351 7.59 -14.69 -9.38
C ALA A 351 7.91 -13.64 -8.31
N VAL A 352 7.08 -12.59 -8.21
CA VAL A 352 7.27 -11.55 -7.21
C VAL A 352 6.96 -12.08 -5.81
N TRP A 353 5.78 -12.67 -5.62
CA TRP A 353 5.27 -13.02 -4.30
C TRP A 353 6.02 -14.22 -3.71
N TRP A 354 6.28 -15.26 -4.50
CA TRP A 354 6.93 -16.46 -3.99
C TRP A 354 8.43 -16.25 -3.73
N ILE A 355 9.14 -15.49 -4.57
CA ILE A 355 10.55 -15.15 -4.29
C ILE A 355 10.63 -14.26 -3.04
N SER A 356 9.72 -13.29 -2.88
CA SER A 356 9.63 -12.47 -1.66
C SER A 356 9.34 -13.34 -0.43
N PHE A 357 8.41 -14.29 -0.53
CA PHE A 357 8.09 -15.22 0.56
C PHE A 357 9.26 -16.13 0.92
N VAL A 358 9.96 -16.70 -0.08
CA VAL A 358 11.18 -17.48 0.14
C VAL A 358 12.24 -16.64 0.85
N ALA A 359 12.40 -15.37 0.50
CA ALA A 359 13.32 -14.48 1.21
C ALA A 359 12.93 -14.27 2.68
N VAL A 360 11.63 -14.16 2.99
CA VAL A 360 11.17 -14.12 4.39
C VAL A 360 11.55 -15.40 5.14
N LEU A 361 11.34 -16.57 4.54
CA LEU A 361 11.73 -17.86 5.14
C LEU A 361 13.24 -17.97 5.36
N LEU A 362 14.03 -17.54 4.37
CA LEU A 362 15.49 -17.50 4.47
C LEU A 362 15.97 -16.51 5.54
N ALA A 363 15.31 -15.37 5.69
CA ALA A 363 15.61 -14.40 6.74
C ALA A 363 15.40 -15.00 8.15
N ILE A 364 14.33 -15.79 8.34
CA ILE A 364 14.11 -16.54 9.59
C ILE A 364 15.29 -17.48 9.84
N GLY A 365 15.67 -18.28 8.85
CA GLY A 365 16.81 -19.21 8.97
C GLY A 365 18.13 -18.51 9.29
N LEU A 366 18.42 -17.40 8.61
CA LEU A 366 19.62 -16.59 8.83
C LEU A 366 19.65 -15.98 10.24
N LEU A 367 18.52 -15.46 10.74
CA LEU A 367 18.45 -14.89 12.09
C LEU A 367 18.52 -15.97 13.17
N ALA A 368 17.85 -17.11 12.97
CA ALA A 368 17.87 -18.24 13.88
C ALA A 368 19.27 -18.85 13.97
N SER A 369 20.00 -18.97 12.85
CA SER A 369 21.37 -19.50 12.88
C SER A 369 22.31 -18.63 13.72
N GLN A 370 22.11 -17.31 13.80
CA GLN A 370 22.92 -16.46 14.68
C GLN A 370 22.73 -16.76 16.18
N VAL A 371 21.62 -17.40 16.55
CA VAL A 371 21.30 -17.78 17.94
C VAL A 371 21.74 -19.21 18.22
N PHE A 372 21.44 -20.15 17.32
CA PHE A 372 21.64 -21.58 17.54
C PHE A 372 22.97 -22.11 16.98
N PHE A 373 23.49 -21.51 15.92
CA PHE A 373 24.68 -21.94 15.19
C PHE A 373 25.50 -20.71 14.77
N PRO A 374 26.05 -19.92 15.71
CA PRO A 374 26.70 -18.66 15.38
C PRO A 374 27.78 -18.92 14.33
N PHE A 375 27.51 -18.51 13.09
CA PHE A 375 28.48 -18.59 11.99
C PHE A 375 29.80 -17.99 12.47
N ARG A 376 30.93 -18.52 11.97
CA ARG A 376 32.26 -17.93 12.25
C ARG A 376 32.29 -16.43 11.92
N GLU A 377 31.45 -15.98 10.97
CA GLU A 377 31.22 -14.57 10.67
C GLU A 377 29.77 -14.13 10.98
N PRO A 378 29.57 -12.99 11.67
CA PRO A 378 28.24 -12.44 11.92
C PRO A 378 27.60 -11.87 10.63
N LEU A 379 26.27 -11.84 10.62
CA LEU A 379 25.50 -11.16 9.57
C LEU A 379 25.78 -9.65 9.57
N LYS A 380 26.09 -9.08 8.40
CA LYS A 380 26.48 -7.67 8.26
C LYS A 380 25.29 -6.72 8.44
N HIS A 381 24.13 -7.12 7.94
CA HIS A 381 22.89 -6.37 7.96
C HIS A 381 21.91 -6.91 9.01
N ARG A 382 22.39 -7.68 10.00
CA ARG A 382 21.57 -8.27 11.08
C ARG A 382 20.55 -7.29 11.64
N PHE A 383 20.99 -6.09 11.96
CA PHE A 383 20.15 -5.06 12.57
C PHE A 383 18.94 -4.69 11.71
N LEU A 384 19.15 -4.43 10.41
CA LEU A 384 18.07 -4.08 9.50
C LEU A 384 17.19 -5.31 9.23
N LEU A 385 17.81 -6.50 9.08
CA LEU A 385 17.07 -7.73 8.85
C LEU A 385 16.12 -8.03 10.02
N THR A 386 16.58 -7.87 11.26
CA THR A 386 15.73 -7.95 12.46
C THR A 386 14.63 -6.90 12.44
N ALA A 387 14.93 -5.63 12.14
CA ALA A 387 13.92 -4.57 12.12
C ALA A 387 12.77 -4.85 11.13
N PHE A 388 13.07 -5.23 9.89
CA PHE A 388 12.04 -5.52 8.89
C PHE A 388 11.35 -6.87 9.11
N MET A 389 12.04 -7.87 9.66
CA MET A 389 11.38 -9.11 10.10
C MET A 389 10.42 -8.87 11.26
N THR A 390 10.76 -7.99 12.21
CA THR A 390 9.85 -7.57 13.28
C THR A 390 8.61 -6.89 12.69
N LEU A 391 8.76 -5.97 11.73
CA LEU A 391 7.61 -5.35 11.05
C LEU A 391 6.72 -6.40 10.37
N TYR A 392 7.31 -7.32 9.59
CA TYR A 392 6.57 -8.36 8.89
C TYR A 392 5.80 -9.26 9.86
N VAL A 393 6.49 -9.83 10.86
CA VAL A 393 5.89 -10.76 11.82
C VAL A 393 4.82 -10.06 12.66
N CYS A 394 5.11 -8.89 13.21
CA CYS A 394 4.13 -8.16 14.02
C CYS A 394 2.91 -7.73 13.21
N TYR A 395 3.06 -7.38 11.92
CA TYR A 395 1.90 -7.10 11.06
C TYR A 395 1.03 -8.34 10.87
N MET A 396 1.64 -9.48 10.51
CA MET A 396 0.91 -10.72 10.30
C MET A 396 0.20 -11.18 11.58
N ILE A 397 0.84 -11.02 12.75
CA ILE A 397 0.22 -11.27 14.06
C ILE A 397 -0.96 -10.32 14.28
N ALA A 398 -0.78 -9.01 14.09
CA ALA A 398 -1.84 -8.03 14.32
C ALA A 398 -3.08 -8.32 13.45
N ILE A 399 -2.88 -8.65 12.17
CA ILE A 399 -3.97 -9.01 11.27
C ILE A 399 -4.64 -10.33 11.66
N SER A 400 -3.87 -11.32 12.12
CA SER A 400 -4.42 -12.62 12.56
C SER A 400 -5.38 -12.51 13.75
N GLN A 401 -5.33 -11.41 14.50
CA GLN A 401 -6.18 -11.13 15.65
C GLN A 401 -7.42 -10.31 15.29
N LEU A 402 -7.59 -9.91 14.03
CA LEU A 402 -8.74 -9.15 13.59
C LEU A 402 -9.90 -10.09 13.22
N ASP A 403 -10.97 -10.01 14.01
CA ASP A 403 -12.21 -10.74 13.81
C ASP A 403 -13.12 -10.12 12.73
N ARG A 404 -12.59 -9.89 11.53
CA ARG A 404 -13.35 -9.33 10.40
C ARG A 404 -12.89 -9.92 9.07
N VAL A 405 -13.73 -9.82 8.04
CA VAL A 405 -13.35 -10.20 6.68
C VAL A 405 -12.21 -9.31 6.21
N MET A 406 -11.18 -9.96 5.67
CA MET A 406 -9.97 -9.33 5.14
C MET A 406 -9.70 -9.92 3.76
N TYR A 407 -9.10 -9.10 2.92
CA TYR A 407 -8.86 -9.39 1.50
C TYR A 407 -7.38 -9.39 1.18
N LEU A 408 -7.01 -10.00 0.05
CA LEU A 408 -5.62 -10.18 -0.37
C LEU A 408 -4.78 -8.89 -0.40
N TYR A 409 -5.39 -7.74 -0.73
CA TYR A 409 -4.68 -6.45 -0.75
C TYR A 409 -4.20 -5.96 0.64
N HIS A 410 -4.73 -6.53 1.73
CA HIS A 410 -4.21 -6.26 3.08
C HIS A 410 -2.78 -6.82 3.29
N TYR A 411 -2.30 -7.70 2.40
CA TYR A 411 -0.93 -8.18 2.42
C TYR A 411 0.07 -7.23 1.74
N PHE A 412 -0.37 -6.15 1.08
CA PHE A 412 0.55 -5.26 0.38
C PHE A 412 1.60 -4.59 1.29
N PRO A 413 1.29 -4.13 2.52
CA PRO A 413 2.33 -3.64 3.42
C PRO A 413 3.36 -4.71 3.81
N PRO A 414 2.98 -5.93 4.25
CA PRO A 414 3.92 -7.05 4.40
C PRO A 414 4.74 -7.36 3.16
N LEU A 415 4.14 -7.30 1.96
CA LEU A 415 4.85 -7.54 0.71
C LEU A 415 5.96 -6.51 0.48
N LEU A 416 5.71 -5.22 0.77
CA LEU A 416 6.74 -4.18 0.73
C LEU A 416 7.88 -4.46 1.73
N PHE A 417 7.55 -4.89 2.96
CA PHE A 417 8.56 -5.32 3.93
C PHE A 417 9.36 -6.51 3.39
N GLY A 418 8.67 -7.46 2.74
CA GLY A 418 9.26 -8.60 2.03
C GLY A 418 10.26 -8.19 0.96
N PHE A 419 10.00 -7.13 0.17
CA PHE A 419 10.97 -6.62 -0.81
C PHE A 419 12.23 -6.07 -0.16
N VAL A 420 12.09 -5.39 0.99
CA VAL A 420 13.26 -4.94 1.77
C VAL A 420 14.02 -6.13 2.34
N ILE A 421 13.32 -7.12 2.91
CA ILE A 421 13.91 -8.36 3.42
C ILE A 421 14.66 -9.11 2.32
N LEU A 422 14.06 -9.24 1.13
CA LEU A 422 14.68 -9.83 -0.06
C LEU A 422 16.00 -9.15 -0.40
N SER A 423 16.05 -7.82 -0.39
CA SER A 423 17.28 -7.07 -0.64
C SER A 423 18.37 -7.39 0.40
N LEU A 424 18.01 -7.50 1.68
CA LEU A 424 18.94 -7.76 2.78
C LEU A 424 19.45 -9.21 2.75
N VAL A 425 18.55 -10.17 2.52
CA VAL A 425 18.91 -11.59 2.38
C VAL A 425 19.82 -11.79 1.18
N PHE A 426 19.50 -11.19 0.03
CA PHE A 426 20.36 -11.24 -1.15
C PHE A 426 21.78 -10.72 -0.85
N MET A 427 21.90 -9.63 -0.08
CA MET A 427 23.19 -9.06 0.32
C MET A 427 23.97 -9.96 1.30
N GLU A 428 23.30 -10.70 2.18
CA GLU A 428 23.95 -11.68 3.07
C GLU A 428 24.36 -12.95 2.32
N LEU A 429 23.48 -13.52 1.47
CA LEU A 429 23.79 -14.73 0.71
C LEU A 429 24.99 -14.53 -0.21
N LYS A 430 25.16 -13.33 -0.79
CA LYS A 430 26.33 -12.98 -1.59
C LYS A 430 27.66 -13.05 -0.81
N ARG A 431 27.63 -12.98 0.53
CA ARG A 431 28.83 -13.13 1.37
C ARG A 431 29.16 -14.59 1.63
N PHE A 432 28.16 -15.42 1.88
CA PHE A 432 28.35 -16.83 2.21
C PHE A 432 28.57 -17.70 0.98
N TRP A 433 27.89 -17.38 -0.12
CA TRP A 433 28.00 -18.13 -1.35
C TRP A 433 29.18 -17.61 -2.17
N THR A 434 30.34 -18.26 -2.01
CA THR A 434 31.60 -17.96 -2.69
C THR A 434 31.63 -18.42 -4.15
N TRP A 435 30.47 -18.52 -4.82
CA TRP A 435 30.47 -18.73 -6.26
C TRP A 435 31.10 -17.50 -6.91
N GLU A 436 32.34 -17.66 -7.38
CA GLU A 436 33.05 -16.67 -8.19
C GLU A 436 32.40 -16.58 -9.57
N PHE A 437 31.20 -16.02 -9.61
CA PHE A 437 30.62 -15.63 -10.87
C PHE A 437 31.48 -14.53 -11.48
N THR A 438 31.87 -14.75 -12.73
CA THR A 438 32.42 -13.69 -13.58
C THR A 438 31.48 -12.48 -13.56
N ALA A 439 32.02 -11.30 -13.82
CA ALA A 439 31.20 -10.08 -13.92
C ALA A 439 30.04 -10.26 -14.93
N GLN A 440 30.25 -11.06 -15.97
CA GLN A 440 29.24 -11.45 -16.95
C GLN A 440 28.20 -12.41 -16.34
N GLY A 441 28.59 -13.45 -15.62
CA GLY A 441 27.67 -14.37 -14.95
C GLY A 441 26.73 -13.67 -13.96
N LYS A 442 27.24 -12.70 -13.19
CA LYS A 442 26.41 -11.87 -12.30
C LYS A 442 25.37 -11.05 -13.07
N LYS A 443 25.76 -10.43 -14.19
CA LYS A 443 24.83 -9.68 -15.05
C LYS A 443 23.76 -10.59 -15.67
N VAL A 444 24.15 -11.77 -16.15
CA VAL A 444 23.22 -12.76 -16.69
C VAL A 444 22.22 -13.20 -15.62
N GLY A 445 22.66 -13.51 -14.41
CA GLY A 445 21.76 -13.87 -13.30
C GLY A 445 20.74 -12.78 -12.97
N LEU A 446 21.18 -11.51 -12.94
CA LEU A 446 20.27 -10.38 -12.74
C LEU A 446 19.25 -10.22 -13.87
N LEU A 447 19.69 -10.39 -15.13
CA LEU A 447 18.80 -10.36 -16.29
C LEU A 447 17.79 -11.49 -16.25
N VAL A 448 18.19 -12.69 -15.84
CA VAL A 448 17.29 -13.85 -15.72
C VAL A 448 16.22 -13.60 -14.66
N VAL A 449 16.58 -13.13 -13.46
CA VAL A 449 15.58 -12.81 -12.42
C VAL A 449 14.63 -11.71 -12.89
N GLY A 450 15.16 -10.65 -13.51
CA GLY A 450 14.34 -9.57 -14.04
C GLY A 450 13.40 -10.04 -15.15
N LEU A 451 13.87 -10.93 -16.01
CA LEU A 451 13.08 -11.54 -17.08
C LEU A 451 11.98 -12.44 -16.51
N ILE A 452 12.25 -13.25 -15.49
CA ILE A 452 11.24 -14.10 -14.84
C ILE A 452 10.10 -13.24 -14.28
N VAL A 453 10.44 -12.16 -13.57
CA VAL A 453 9.47 -11.21 -13.02
C VAL A 453 8.66 -10.55 -14.15
N PHE A 454 9.32 -10.08 -15.20
CA PHE A 454 8.67 -9.45 -16.34
C PHE A 454 7.78 -10.41 -17.15
N VAL A 455 8.22 -11.65 -17.37
CA VAL A 455 7.44 -12.69 -18.06
C VAL A 455 6.20 -13.05 -17.23
N GLY A 456 6.35 -13.17 -15.91
CA GLY A 456 5.20 -13.34 -15.00
C GLY A 456 4.18 -12.20 -15.16
N PHE A 457 4.66 -10.97 -15.24
CA PHE A 457 3.82 -9.80 -15.51
C PHE A 457 3.09 -9.88 -16.86
N GLN A 458 3.82 -10.18 -17.94
CA GLN A 458 3.23 -10.31 -19.28
C GLN A 458 2.21 -11.45 -19.34
N PHE A 459 2.45 -12.55 -18.62
CA PHE A 459 1.53 -13.68 -18.57
C PHE A 459 0.17 -13.27 -17.98
N TYR A 460 0.15 -12.52 -16.87
CA TYR A 460 -1.08 -12.03 -16.23
C TYR A 460 -1.57 -10.67 -16.74
N ARG A 461 -0.82 -10.01 -17.63
CA ARG A 461 -1.13 -8.69 -18.19
C ARG A 461 -2.58 -8.55 -18.68
N PRO A 462 -3.20 -9.55 -19.33
CA PRO A 462 -4.59 -9.38 -19.78
C PRO A 462 -5.58 -9.18 -18.63
N LEU A 463 -5.35 -9.83 -17.48
CA LEU A 463 -6.15 -9.66 -16.26
C LEU A 463 -5.85 -8.34 -15.52
N THR A 464 -4.75 -7.67 -15.89
CA THR A 464 -4.29 -6.42 -15.27
C THR A 464 -4.73 -5.17 -16.02
N TYR A 465 -4.67 -5.21 -17.36
CA TYR A 465 -5.05 -4.08 -18.22
C TYR A 465 -6.39 -4.30 -18.92
N TYR A 466 -7.19 -5.26 -18.45
CA TYR A 466 -8.54 -5.51 -18.95
C TYR A 466 -8.54 -5.80 -20.45
N GLN A 467 -7.59 -6.62 -20.90
CA GLN A 467 -7.45 -7.00 -22.30
C GLN A 467 -8.34 -8.21 -22.61
N PRO A 468 -8.89 -8.32 -23.84
CA PRO A 468 -9.73 -9.44 -24.21
C PRO A 468 -8.93 -10.75 -24.22
N ILE A 469 -9.52 -11.80 -23.64
CA ILE A 469 -9.01 -13.17 -23.63
C ILE A 469 -10.16 -14.17 -23.74
N THR A 470 -9.89 -15.34 -24.33
CA THR A 470 -10.83 -16.45 -24.37
C THR A 470 -10.85 -17.22 -23.04
N ASP A 471 -11.90 -18.00 -22.80
CA ASP A 471 -11.99 -18.88 -21.62
C ASP A 471 -10.83 -19.88 -21.54
N GLU A 472 -10.35 -20.39 -22.69
CA GLU A 472 -9.21 -21.30 -22.73
C GLU A 472 -7.91 -20.58 -22.30
N GLN A 473 -7.70 -19.36 -22.79
CA GLN A 473 -6.57 -18.53 -22.38
C GLN A 473 -6.65 -18.17 -20.89
N PHE A 474 -7.84 -17.93 -20.34
CA PHE A 474 -8.03 -17.72 -18.91
C PHE A 474 -7.65 -18.98 -18.12
N LYS A 475 -8.17 -20.15 -18.50
CA LYS A 475 -7.90 -21.44 -17.82
C LYS A 475 -6.42 -21.78 -17.76
N ARG A 476 -5.66 -21.49 -18.82
CA ARG A 476 -4.19 -21.69 -18.83
C ARG A 476 -3.44 -20.84 -17.78
N ARG A 477 -4.05 -19.74 -17.33
CA ARG A 477 -3.50 -18.85 -16.28
C ARG A 477 -3.93 -19.27 -14.88
N ALA A 478 -5.06 -19.95 -14.75
CA ALA A 478 -5.59 -20.46 -13.49
C ALA A 478 -4.95 -21.81 -13.09
N PHE A 479 -3.62 -21.91 -13.13
CA PHE A 479 -2.91 -23.17 -12.90
C PHE A 479 -2.68 -23.50 -11.42
N PHE A 480 -2.86 -22.53 -10.50
CA PHE A 480 -2.67 -22.74 -9.08
C PHE A 480 -4.01 -22.63 -8.36
N GLU A 481 -4.53 -23.76 -7.89
CA GLU A 481 -5.90 -23.89 -7.36
C GLU A 481 -6.21 -22.93 -6.20
N LEU A 482 -5.21 -22.65 -5.35
CA LEU A 482 -5.35 -21.76 -4.20
C LEU A 482 -5.73 -20.32 -4.58
N TRP A 483 -5.48 -19.90 -5.82
CA TRP A 483 -5.89 -18.57 -6.30
C TRP A 483 -7.39 -18.48 -6.57
N GLU A 484 -8.07 -19.59 -6.81
CA GLU A 484 -9.51 -19.63 -7.15
C GLU A 484 -9.89 -18.72 -8.34
N LEU A 485 -8.95 -18.56 -9.28
CA LEU A 485 -9.19 -17.89 -10.55
C LEU A 485 -10.24 -18.66 -11.35
N THR A 486 -11.41 -18.06 -11.48
CA THR A 486 -12.58 -18.68 -12.13
C THR A 486 -13.06 -17.80 -13.28
N CYS A 487 -13.15 -18.34 -14.49
CA CYS A 487 -13.74 -17.63 -15.62
C CYS A 487 -15.26 -17.50 -15.44
N VAL A 488 -15.91 -16.55 -16.11
CA VAL A 488 -17.35 -16.27 -15.90
C VAL A 488 -18.26 -17.44 -16.28
N LYS A 489 -17.89 -18.19 -17.32
CA LYS A 489 -18.61 -19.41 -17.75
C LYS A 489 -18.10 -20.69 -17.07
N CYS A 490 -17.09 -20.59 -16.21
CA CYS A 490 -16.53 -21.73 -15.51
C CYS A 490 -17.31 -22.00 -14.23
N ASP A 491 -17.45 -23.28 -13.86
CA ASP A 491 -17.99 -23.63 -12.55
C ASP A 491 -17.10 -23.06 -11.44
N LYS A 492 -17.71 -22.32 -10.51
CA LYS A 492 -17.01 -21.76 -9.36
C LYS A 492 -16.82 -22.85 -8.31
N VAL A 493 -15.67 -23.52 -8.36
CA VAL A 493 -15.25 -24.49 -7.34
C VAL A 493 -14.26 -23.80 -6.42
N SER A 494 -14.62 -23.68 -5.14
CA SER A 494 -13.74 -23.15 -4.10
C SER A 494 -13.17 -24.30 -3.27
N SER A 495 -11.85 -24.33 -3.12
CA SER A 495 -11.15 -25.28 -2.25
C SER A 495 -11.06 -24.77 -0.81
N LEU A 496 -11.20 -23.46 -0.62
CA LEU A 496 -11.10 -22.81 0.69
C LEU A 496 -12.46 -22.45 1.29
N ALA A 497 -13.40 -21.98 0.48
CA ALA A 497 -14.74 -21.59 0.90
C ALA A 497 -15.77 -22.70 0.58
N ILE A 498 -15.79 -23.73 1.42
CA ILE A 498 -16.64 -24.91 1.27
C ILE A 498 -17.82 -24.79 2.24
N PRO A 499 -19.08 -24.92 1.77
CA PRO A 499 -20.25 -24.95 2.65
C PRO A 499 -20.04 -25.94 3.79
N CYS A 500 -20.11 -25.44 5.01
CA CYS A 500 -20.06 -26.27 6.20
C CYS A 500 -21.26 -27.22 6.17
N LYS A 501 -21.02 -28.50 6.48
CA LYS A 501 -22.13 -29.47 6.62
C LYS A 501 -22.92 -29.05 7.87
N ASP A 502 -24.23 -28.95 7.69
CA ASP A 502 -25.20 -28.59 8.75
C ASP A 502 -25.07 -29.48 9.99
#